data_AF-A0A962ZS27-F1
#
_entry.id   AF-A0A962ZS27-F1
#
_cell.length_a   1.000
_cell.length_b   1.000
_cell.length_c   1.000
_cell.angle_alpha   90.00
_cell.angle_beta   90.00
_cell.angle_gamma   90.00
#
_symmetry.space_group_name_H-M   'P 1'
#
loop_
_entity.id
_entity.type
_entity.pdbx_description
1 polymer ?
#
loop_
_entity_poly.entity_id
_entity_poly.type
_entity_poly.pdbx_seq_one_letter_code
_entity_poly.pdbx_strand_id
1 'polypeptide(L)' 'LQTESPLAEHRRNRYASFDSETGRRFERGELDLPALAAIAEEVGEPIPVSGRQEWYENVINQFL' A
#
# COMPACT_ATOMS: atom_id res chain seq x y z
N LEU A 1 19.01 5.08 10.04
CA LEU A 1 17.65 4.56 9.75
C LEU A 1 17.08 5.00 8.39
N GLN A 2 17.02 6.29 8.03
CA GLN A 2 16.25 6.68 6.81
C GLN A 2 16.92 6.48 5.44
N THR A 3 18.25 6.37 5.35
CA THR A 3 18.97 6.28 4.06
C THR A 3 19.52 4.90 3.72
N GLU A 4 19.67 4.00 4.70
CA GLU A 4 20.25 2.65 4.51
C GLU A 4 19.29 1.50 4.88
N SER A 5 18.13 1.80 5.47
CA SER A 5 17.20 0.77 5.94
C SER A 5 16.14 0.43 4.88
N PRO A 6 15.78 -0.86 4.71
CA PRO A 6 14.76 -1.30 3.74
C PRO A 6 13.33 -0.79 4.06
N LEU A 7 13.13 -0.11 5.19
CA LEU A 7 11.83 0.39 5.67
C LEU A 7 11.12 1.32 4.66
N ALA A 8 11.86 2.22 4.00
CA ALA A 8 11.27 3.20 3.08
C ALA A 8 10.70 2.51 1.83
N GLU A 9 11.44 1.54 1.28
CA GLU A 9 11.00 0.73 0.15
C GLU A 9 9.79 -0.12 0.50
N HIS A 10 9.81 -0.78 1.67
CA HIS A 10 8.66 -1.56 2.13
C HIS A 10 7.39 -0.73 2.29
N ARG A 11 7.51 0.49 2.83
CA ARG A 11 6.38 1.41 2.92
C ARG A 11 5.85 1.77 1.53
N ARG A 12 6.74 2.12 0.60
CA ARG A 12 6.36 2.45 -0.79
C ARG A 12 5.61 1.30 -1.45
N ASN A 13 6.15 0.09 -1.37
CA ASN A 13 5.56 -1.10 -1.97
C ASN A 13 4.18 -1.43 -1.37
N ARG A 14 3.97 -1.17 -0.07
CA ARG A 14 2.67 -1.39 0.59
C ARG A 14 1.56 -0.50 0.04
N TYR A 15 1.87 0.74 -0.34
CA TYR A 15 0.89 1.72 -0.81
C TYR A 15 0.94 1.94 -2.33
N ALA A 16 1.66 1.09 -3.07
CA ALA A 16 1.87 1.26 -4.52
C ALA A 16 0.58 1.21 -5.36
N SER A 17 -0.53 0.67 -4.82
CA SER A 17 -1.82 0.68 -5.52
C SER A 17 -2.39 2.09 -5.71
N PHE A 18 -2.05 3.03 -4.83
CA PHE A 18 -2.46 4.44 -4.95
C PHE A 18 -1.72 5.16 -6.08
N ASP A 19 -0.53 4.69 -6.46
CA ASP A 19 0.22 5.19 -7.62
C ASP A 19 -0.32 4.67 -8.96
N SER A 20 -1.36 3.82 -8.97
CA SER A 20 -2.05 3.43 -10.20
C SER A 20 -2.94 4.55 -10.74
N GLU A 21 -3.44 4.43 -11.98
CA GLU A 21 -4.36 5.44 -12.52
C GLU A 21 -5.65 5.54 -11.69
N THR A 22 -6.27 4.40 -11.37
CA THR A 22 -7.46 4.34 -10.52
C THR A 22 -7.16 4.83 -9.10
N GLY A 23 -5.98 4.48 -8.55
CA GLY A 23 -5.51 4.93 -7.25
C GLY A 23 -5.38 6.45 -7.16
N ARG A 24 -4.77 7.09 -8.17
CA ARG A 24 -4.67 8.54 -8.23
C ARG A 24 -6.04 9.23 -8.31
N ARG A 25 -6.96 8.68 -9.11
CA ARG A 25 -8.34 9.21 -9.20
C ARG A 25 -9.04 9.13 -7.85
N PHE A 26 -8.84 8.03 -7.12
CA PHE A 26 -9.34 7.88 -5.75
C PHE A 26 -8.77 8.95 -4.81
N GLU A 27 -7.44 9.12 -4.77
CA GLU A 27 -6.78 10.11 -3.89
C GLU A 27 -7.19 11.55 -4.19
N ARG A 28 -7.47 11.87 -5.45
CA ARG A 28 -7.97 13.19 -5.87
C ARG A 28 -9.45 13.41 -5.60
N GLY A 29 -10.18 12.41 -5.09
CA GLY A 29 -11.61 12.51 -4.82
C GLY A 29 -12.48 12.52 -6.09
N GLU A 30 -11.99 11.95 -7.19
CA GLU A 30 -12.67 11.93 -8.49
C GLU A 30 -13.61 10.73 -8.68
N LEU A 31 -13.71 9.87 -7.67
CA LEU A 31 -14.54 8.66 -7.68
C LEU A 31 -15.70 8.79 -6.69
N ASP A 32 -16.91 8.53 -7.15
CA ASP A 32 -18.10 8.40 -6.33
C ASP A 32 -18.36 6.92 -5.95
N LEU A 33 -19.34 6.68 -5.07
CA LEU A 33 -19.65 5.33 -4.60
C LEU A 33 -19.99 4.34 -5.74
N PRO A 34 -20.79 4.70 -6.77
CA PRO A 34 -21.02 3.84 -7.93
C PRO A 34 -19.74 3.47 -8.69
N ALA A 35 -18.84 4.43 -8.93
CA ALA A 35 -17.57 4.14 -9.59
C ALA A 35 -16.69 3.19 -8.77
N LEU A 36 -16.66 3.35 -7.44
CA LEU A 36 -15.93 2.45 -6.54
C LEU A 36 -16.51 1.03 -6.55
N ALA A 37 -17.83 0.90 -6.61
CA ALA A 37 -18.50 -0.40 -6.71
C ALA A 37 -18.14 -1.13 -8.02
N ALA A 38 -18.15 -0.43 -9.15
CA ALA A 38 -17.75 -1.01 -10.44
C ALA A 38 -16.29 -1.48 -10.44
N ILE A 39 -15.38 -0.72 -9.81
CA ILE A 39 -13.98 -1.14 -9.64
C ILE A 39 -13.89 -2.42 -8.80
N ALA A 40 -14.66 -2.53 -7.71
CA ALA A 40 -14.67 -3.72 -6.87
C ALA A 40 -15.20 -4.96 -7.62
N GLU A 41 -16.22 -4.80 -8.47
CA GLU A 41 -16.73 -5.87 -9.33
C GLU A 41 -15.72 -6.33 -10.38
N GLU A 42 -14.96 -5.40 -10.97
CA GLU A 42 -13.94 -5.71 -11.98
C GLU A 42 -12.70 -6.40 -11.36
N VAL A 43 -12.22 -5.90 -10.22
CA VAL A 43 -11.00 -6.40 -9.55
C VAL A 43 -11.27 -7.70 -8.80
N GLY A 44 -12.46 -7.86 -8.23
CA GLY A 44 -12.82 -8.97 -7.36
C GLY A 44 -12.15 -8.88 -5.99
N GLU A 45 -12.02 -10.03 -5.32
CA GLU A 45 -11.48 -10.10 -3.95
C GLU A 45 -10.00 -9.68 -3.92
N PRO A 46 -9.61 -8.67 -3.12
CA PRO A 46 -8.22 -8.24 -3.03
C PRO A 46 -7.37 -9.34 -2.37
N ILE A 47 -6.16 -9.54 -2.89
CA ILE A 47 -5.22 -10.47 -2.29
C ILE A 47 -4.69 -9.87 -0.97
N PRO A 48 -4.91 -10.52 0.18
CA PRO A 48 -4.41 -10.01 1.45
C PRO A 48 -2.89 -10.04 1.49
N VAL A 49 -2.28 -8.92 1.87
CA VAL A 49 -0.83 -8.79 2.06
C VAL A 49 -0.49 -8.72 3.54
N SER A 50 0.50 -9.50 3.97
CA SER A 50 0.98 -9.47 5.36
C SER A 50 1.47 -8.08 5.76
N GLY A 51 1.12 -7.65 6.98
CA GLY A 51 1.59 -6.41 7.58
C GLY A 51 3.07 -6.42 7.96
N ARG A 52 3.71 -7.61 8.02
CA ARG A 52 5.14 -7.78 8.33
C ARG A 52 5.60 -7.10 9.63
N GLN A 53 4.75 -7.01 10.66
CA GLN A 53 5.07 -6.34 11.93
C GLN A 53 6.35 -6.89 12.57
N GLU A 54 6.46 -8.22 12.74
CA GLU A 54 7.64 -8.86 13.33
C GLU A 54 8.92 -8.57 12.52
N TRP A 55 8.81 -8.49 11.20
CA TRP A 55 9.93 -8.13 10.34
C TRP A 55 10.34 -6.67 10.57
N TYR A 56 9.38 -5.74 10.72
CA TYR A 56 9.67 -4.35 11.06
C TYR A 56 10.39 -4.24 12.41
N GLU A 57 9.93 -4.97 13.43
CA GLU A 57 10.56 -5.02 14.76
C GLU A 57 11.99 -5.56 14.66
N ASN A 58 12.21 -6.65 13.91
CA ASN A 58 13.53 -7.22 13.71
C ASN A 58 14.50 -6.27 12.98
N VAL A 59 14.04 -5.58 11.94
CA VAL A 59 14.86 -4.58 11.23
C VAL A 59 15.26 -3.47 12.19
N ILE A 60 14.34 -2.94 12.99
CA ILE A 60 14.67 -1.89 13.98
C ILE A 60 15.73 -2.40 14.97
N ASN A 61 15.56 -3.62 15.49
CA ASN A 61 16.52 -4.25 16.41
C ASN A 61 17.93 -4.44 15.84
N GLN A 62 18.10 -4.57 14.52
CA GLN A 62 19.42 -4.69 13.88
C GLN A 62 20.20 -3.36 13.86
N PHE A 63 19.52 -2.23 14.04
CA PHE A 63 20.12 -0.90 14.05
C PHE A 63 20.14 -0.25 15.44
N LEU A 64 19.77 -1.01 16.48
CA LEU A 64 19.90 -0.65 17.89
C LEU A 64 21.22 -1.19 18.45
#